data_AF-A0AAP7N6D7-F1
#
_entry.id   AF-A0AAP7N6D7-F1
#
_cell.length_a   1.000
_cell.length_b   1.000
_cell.length_c   1.000
_cell.angle_alpha   90.00
_cell.angle_beta   90.00
_cell.angle_gamma   90.00
#
_symmetry.space_group_name_H-M   'P 1'
#
loop_
_entity.id
_entity.type
_entity.pdbx_description
1 polymer ?
#
loop_
_entity_poly.entity_id
_entity_poly.type
_entity_poly.pdbx_seq_one_letter_code
_entity_poly.pdbx_strand_id
1 'polypeptide(L)'
;MKKAALSLAAFFITAMVFTMPAHAAETKMPSTMSLTQQQKKEIESLEKEILEKRKHVISKYVEYGVLPKEKAEHIKQHMDRHFNMMKQNGFIPKPPPHKLEKRHHHS
;
A
#
# COMPACT_ATOMS: atom_id res chain seq x y z
N MET A 1 -39.13 40.38 -14.77
CA MET A 1 -38.71 39.06 -15.27
C MET A 1 -37.28 38.80 -14.85
N LYS A 2 -37.09 37.69 -14.12
CA LYS A 2 -35.90 36.82 -14.01
C LYS A 2 -34.51 37.44 -14.20
N LYS A 3 -33.72 37.30 -13.13
CA LYS A 3 -32.26 37.09 -13.03
C LYS A 3 -31.49 38.25 -12.37
N ALA A 4 -31.24 38.10 -11.08
CA ALA A 4 -29.92 38.33 -10.46
C ALA A 4 -29.96 37.87 -9.00
N ALA A 5 -30.25 36.58 -8.79
CA ALA A 5 -29.97 35.91 -7.53
C ALA A 5 -28.62 35.23 -7.68
N LEU A 6 -27.53 35.97 -7.49
CA LEU A 6 -26.21 35.35 -7.40
C LEU A 6 -25.31 36.10 -6.43
N SER A 7 -24.71 35.31 -5.55
CA SER A 7 -23.47 35.57 -4.83
C SER A 7 -23.57 36.20 -3.44
N LEU A 8 -23.90 35.37 -2.44
CA LEU A 8 -23.34 35.54 -1.09
C LEU A 8 -23.02 34.22 -0.35
N ALA A 9 -23.14 33.06 -1.00
CA ALA A 9 -22.92 31.76 -0.36
C ALA A 9 -21.55 31.12 -0.66
N ALA A 10 -20.67 31.80 -1.41
CA ALA A 10 -19.41 31.21 -1.90
C ALA A 10 -18.17 31.54 -1.04
N PHE A 11 -18.30 32.25 0.09
CA PHE A 11 -17.15 32.71 0.87
C PHE A 11 -16.97 32.04 2.24
N PHE A 12 -17.80 31.06 2.61
CA PHE A 12 -17.71 30.39 3.91
C PHE A 12 -17.11 28.98 3.89
N ILE A 13 -16.87 28.38 2.72
CA ILE A 13 -16.37 26.99 2.65
C ILE A 13 -14.83 26.92 2.62
N THR A 14 -14.14 28.01 2.26
CA THR A 14 -12.67 27.99 2.10
C THR A 14 -11.86 28.05 3.39
N ALA A 15 -12.46 28.36 4.55
CA ALA A 15 -11.71 28.55 5.80
C ALA A 15 -11.57 27.30 6.68
N MET A 16 -12.28 26.20 6.40
CA MET A 16 -12.38 25.07 7.35
C MET A 16 -11.44 23.88 7.06
N VAL A 17 -10.52 24.00 6.10
CA VAL A 17 -9.64 22.87 5.70
C VAL A 17 -8.29 22.87 6.45
N PHE A 18 -7.95 23.91 7.23
CA PHE A 18 -6.58 24.10 7.73
C PHE A 18 -6.33 23.80 9.22
N THR A 19 -7.29 23.25 9.97
CA THR A 19 -7.11 22.98 11.41
C THR A 19 -7.37 21.52 11.77
N MET A 20 -6.74 20.57 11.05
CA MET A 20 -6.53 19.23 11.59
C MET A 20 -5.14 19.19 12.21
N PRO A 21 -5.00 19.21 13.56
CA PRO A 21 -3.72 18.96 14.18
C PRO A 21 -3.31 17.54 13.83
N ALA A 22 -2.23 17.39 13.08
CA ALA A 22 -1.59 16.12 12.78
C ALA A 22 -1.04 15.54 14.10
N HIS A 23 -1.92 14.92 14.88
CA HIS A 23 -1.52 14.13 16.03
C HIS A 23 -0.79 12.91 15.50
N ALA A 24 0.54 12.94 15.63
CA ALA A 24 1.37 11.75 15.53
C ALA A 24 1.04 10.85 16.73
N ALA A 25 -0.11 10.17 16.67
CA ALA A 25 -0.42 9.08 17.57
C ALA A 25 0.51 7.92 17.19
N GLU A 26 1.26 7.39 18.16
CA GLU A 26 1.98 6.13 18.01
C GLU A 26 0.96 5.02 17.71
N THR A 27 0.74 4.70 16.43
CA THR A 27 -0.14 3.60 16.02
C THR A 27 0.54 2.28 16.37
N LYS A 28 0.37 1.83 17.63
CA LYS A 28 0.77 0.49 18.06
C LYS A 28 -0.09 -0.53 17.32
N MET A 29 0.53 -1.49 16.65
CA MET A 29 -0.23 -2.54 15.96
C MET A 29 -1.04 -3.35 17.00
N PRO A 30 -2.28 -3.78 16.69
CA PRO A 30 -3.11 -4.52 17.63
C PRO A 30 -2.41 -5.78 18.14
N SER A 31 -2.38 -6.02 19.45
CA SER A 31 -1.62 -7.11 20.08
C SER A 31 -2.20 -8.51 19.86
N THR A 32 -3.43 -8.62 19.37
CA THR A 32 -4.11 -9.89 19.05
C THR A 32 -4.25 -10.06 17.53
N MET A 33 -3.20 -10.48 16.85
CA MET A 33 -3.19 -10.64 15.39
C MET A 33 -3.43 -12.10 14.98
N SER A 34 -4.65 -12.60 15.11
CA SER A 34 -5.01 -13.85 14.43
C SER A 34 -6.27 -13.66 13.61
N LEU A 35 -6.15 -13.98 12.33
CA LEU A 35 -7.27 -14.01 11.40
C LEU A 35 -7.99 -15.34 11.46
N THR A 36 -9.31 -15.33 11.22
CA THR A 36 -10.10 -16.55 11.03
C THR A 36 -9.74 -17.22 9.70
N GLN A 37 -10.12 -18.50 9.54
CA GLN A 37 -9.85 -19.23 8.29
C GLN A 37 -10.58 -18.61 7.09
N GLN A 38 -11.77 -18.02 7.30
CA GLN A 38 -12.51 -17.33 6.24
C GLN A 38 -11.79 -16.05 5.82
N GLN A 39 -11.34 -15.24 6.78
CA GLN A 39 -10.56 -14.02 6.52
C GLN A 39 -9.25 -14.33 5.77
N LYS A 40 -8.53 -15.39 6.18
CA LYS A 40 -7.30 -15.82 5.48
C LYS A 40 -7.57 -16.24 4.05
N LYS A 41 -8.66 -16.97 3.78
CA LYS A 41 -9.04 -17.38 2.42
C LYS A 41 -9.39 -16.18 1.54
N GLU A 42 -10.11 -15.22 2.09
CA GLU A 42 -10.46 -13.97 1.39
C GLU A 42 -9.19 -13.20 1.00
N ILE A 43 -8.28 -12.99 1.95
CA ILE A 43 -7.00 -12.31 1.68
C ILE A 43 -6.15 -13.13 0.71
N GLU A 44 -6.06 -14.46 0.85
CA GLU A 44 -5.33 -15.31 -0.10
C GLU A 44 -5.86 -15.15 -1.52
N SER A 45 -7.18 -15.03 -1.71
CA SER A 45 -7.78 -14.80 -3.02
C SER A 45 -7.38 -13.45 -3.60
N LEU A 46 -7.46 -12.39 -2.80
CA LEU A 46 -7.08 -11.04 -3.22
C LEU A 46 -5.59 -10.95 -3.56
N GLU A 47 -4.72 -11.52 -2.72
CA GLU A 47 -3.28 -11.54 -2.94
C GLU A 47 -2.88 -12.35 -4.18
N LYS A 48 -3.59 -13.44 -4.50
CA LYS A 48 -3.39 -14.16 -5.76
C LYS A 48 -3.73 -13.30 -6.97
N GLU A 49 -4.86 -12.59 -6.93
CA GLU A 49 -5.24 -11.69 -8.02
C GLU A 49 -4.21 -10.58 -8.24
N ILE A 50 -3.71 -9.98 -7.14
CA ILE A 50 -2.65 -8.98 -7.17
C ILE A 50 -1.36 -9.56 -7.74
N LEU A 51 -0.97 -10.76 -7.30
CA LEU A 51 0.23 -11.45 -7.79
C LEU A 51 0.17 -11.65 -9.31
N GLU A 52 -0.93 -12.18 -9.82
CA GLU A 52 -1.13 -12.42 -11.25
C GLU A 52 -1.14 -11.12 -12.06
N LYS A 53 -1.88 -10.11 -11.61
CA LYS A 53 -1.88 -8.77 -12.24
C LYS A 53 -0.48 -8.18 -12.27
N ARG A 54 0.28 -8.29 -11.18
CA ARG A 54 1.62 -7.73 -11.09
C ARG A 54 2.61 -8.50 -11.98
N LYS A 55 2.51 -9.83 -12.07
CA LYS A 55 3.29 -10.65 -13.02
C LYS A 55 2.98 -10.26 -14.47
N HIS A 56 1.71 -9.97 -14.78
CA HIS A 56 1.30 -9.50 -16.10
C HIS A 56 1.94 -8.14 -16.45
N VAL A 57 1.96 -7.19 -15.51
CA VAL A 57 2.67 -5.90 -15.69
C VAL A 57 4.16 -6.13 -15.98
N ILE A 58 4.82 -7.03 -15.26
CA ILE A 58 6.23 -7.37 -15.51
C ILE A 58 6.42 -7.94 -16.92
N SER A 59 5.52 -8.82 -17.38
CA SER A 59 5.56 -9.33 -18.76
C SER A 59 5.37 -8.21 -19.79
N LYS A 60 4.51 -7.22 -19.53
CA LYS A 60 4.36 -6.04 -20.40
C LYS A 60 5.63 -5.19 -20.49
N TYR A 61 6.40 -5.06 -19.41
CA TYR A 61 7.69 -4.38 -19.50
C TYR A 61 8.71 -5.12 -20.37
N VAL A 62 8.66 -6.46 -20.41
CA VAL A 62 9.48 -7.25 -21.34
C VAL A 62 9.01 -7.03 -22.78
N GLU A 63 7.70 -7.08 -23.02
CA GLU A 63 7.10 -6.83 -24.34
C GLU A 63 7.46 -5.44 -24.89
N TYR A 64 7.49 -4.42 -24.03
CA TYR A 64 7.86 -3.06 -24.42
C TYR A 64 9.37 -2.82 -24.48
N GLY A 65 10.19 -3.84 -24.22
CA GLY A 65 11.65 -3.76 -24.30
C GLY A 65 12.32 -2.94 -23.20
N VAL A 66 11.59 -2.54 -22.16
CA VAL A 66 12.13 -1.74 -21.04
C VAL A 66 12.61 -2.61 -19.86
N LEU A 67 12.46 -3.93 -19.97
CA LEU A 67 12.95 -4.89 -18.98
C LEU A 67 13.49 -6.16 -19.66
N PRO A 68 14.74 -6.57 -19.38
CA PRO A 68 15.27 -7.84 -19.86
C PRO A 68 14.50 -9.03 -19.30
N LYS A 69 14.31 -10.08 -20.13
CA LYS A 69 13.56 -11.29 -19.76
C LYS A 69 14.10 -11.97 -18.50
N GLU A 70 15.43 -12.10 -18.37
CA GLU A 70 16.06 -12.73 -17.21
C GLU A 70 15.73 -11.99 -15.91
N LYS A 71 15.80 -10.65 -15.94
CA LYS A 71 15.45 -9.80 -14.80
C LYS A 71 13.97 -9.91 -14.47
N ALA A 72 13.11 -10.00 -15.48
CA ALA A 72 11.67 -10.20 -15.29
C ALA A 72 11.38 -11.53 -14.57
N GLU A 73 12.04 -12.62 -14.95
CA GLU A 73 11.86 -13.92 -14.29
C GLU A 73 12.34 -13.89 -12.83
N HIS A 74 13.47 -13.24 -12.54
CA HIS A 74 13.92 -13.05 -11.15
C HIS A 74 12.92 -12.25 -10.31
N ILE A 75 12.30 -11.20 -10.88
CA ILE A 75 11.25 -10.43 -10.19
C ILE A 75 10.03 -11.30 -9.91
N LYS A 76 9.56 -12.09 -10.88
CA LYS A 76 8.40 -13.00 -10.70
C LYS A 76 8.69 -14.02 -9.60
N GLN A 77 9.88 -14.62 -9.57
CA GLN A 77 10.29 -15.57 -8.53
C GLN A 77 10.32 -14.91 -7.14
N HIS A 78 10.79 -13.67 -7.03
CA HIS A 78 10.76 -12.94 -5.77
C HIS A 78 9.33 -12.68 -5.30
N MET A 79 8.41 -12.35 -6.22
CA MET A 79 7.00 -12.17 -5.90
C MET A 79 6.34 -13.47 -5.41
N ASP A 80 6.66 -14.61 -6.03
CA ASP A 80 6.20 -15.94 -5.58
C ASP A 80 6.71 -16.27 -4.17
N ARG A 81 8.00 -15.99 -3.91
CA ARG A 81 8.58 -16.16 -2.58
C ARG A 81 7.86 -15.30 -1.54
N HIS A 82 7.56 -14.05 -1.88
CA HIS A 82 6.86 -13.13 -0.99
C HIS A 82 5.44 -13.61 -0.67
N PHE A 83 4.68 -14.04 -1.68
CA PHE A 83 3.35 -14.61 -1.49
C PHE A 83 3.37 -15.84 -0.58
N ASN A 84 4.35 -16.73 -0.76
CA ASN A 84 4.51 -17.90 0.11
C ASN A 84 4.84 -17.50 1.57
N MET A 85 5.66 -16.47 1.77
CA MET A 85 5.93 -15.93 3.12
C MET A 85 4.66 -15.38 3.77
N MET A 86 3.81 -14.68 3.02
CA MET A 86 2.51 -14.19 3.50
C MET A 86 1.57 -15.35 3.85
N LYS A 87 1.58 -16.43 3.06
CA LYS A 87 0.79 -17.62 3.39
C LYS A 87 1.26 -18.27 4.69
N GLN A 88 2.57 -18.40 4.87
CA GLN A 88 3.18 -19.01 6.06
C GLN A 88 2.93 -18.20 7.34
N ASN A 89 2.93 -16.87 7.26
CA ASN A 89 2.64 -16.01 8.42
C ASN A 89 1.14 -15.75 8.63
N GLY A 90 0.27 -16.44 7.88
CA GLY A 90 -1.17 -16.31 8.00
C GLY A 90 -1.72 -14.96 7.54
N PHE A 91 -1.03 -14.30 6.61
CA PHE A 91 -1.36 -12.98 6.05
C PHE A 91 -1.38 -11.85 7.08
N ILE A 92 -0.58 -11.98 8.14
CA ILE A 92 -0.43 -10.94 9.15
C ILE A 92 0.63 -9.93 8.66
N PRO A 93 0.31 -8.63 8.53
CA PRO A 93 1.29 -7.61 8.16
C PRO A 93 2.42 -7.54 9.19
N LYS A 94 3.67 -7.50 8.70
CA LYS A 94 4.83 -7.26 9.57
C LYS A 94 4.89 -5.78 9.94
N PRO A 95 5.24 -5.42 11.18
CA PRO A 95 5.48 -4.03 11.53
C PRO A 95 6.58 -3.47 10.63
N PRO A 96 6.52 -2.18 10.27
CA PRO A 96 7.61 -1.55 9.53
C PRO A 96 8.91 -1.70 10.35
N PRO A 97 10.06 -1.92 9.69
CA PRO A 97 11.33 -1.95 10.39
C PRO A 97 11.48 -0.62 11.13
N HIS A 98 11.72 -0.70 12.44
CA HIS A 98 12.11 0.47 13.21
C HIS A 98 13.31 1.07 12.50
N LYS A 99 13.23 2.33 12.06
CA LYS A 99 14.42 3.04 11.60
C LYS A 99 15.38 2.99 12.78
N LEU A 100 16.42 2.16 12.67
CA LEU A 100 17.58 2.28 13.54
C LEU A 100 18.16 3.67 13.22
N GLU A 101 17.74 4.67 13.99
CA GLU A 101 18.45 5.93 14.07
C GLU A 101 19.81 5.63 14.68
N LYS A 102 20.74 5.22 13.82
CA LYS A 102 22.16 5.31 14.08
C LYS A 102 22.73 6.21 13.01
N ARG A 103 22.53 7.51 13.23
CA ARG A 103 23.47 8.53 12.79
C ARG A 103 24.80 8.17 13.46
N HIS A 104 25.69 7.51 12.74
CA HIS A 104 27.10 7.54 13.08
C HIS A 104 27.74 8.53 12.11
N HIS A 105 28.22 9.60 12.70
CA HIS A 105 28.83 10.75 12.09
C HIS A 105 30.00 10.35 11.18
N HIS A 106 30.19 11.13 10.12
CA HIS A 106 31.48 11.23 9.45
C HIS A 106 32.59 11.43 10.47
N SER A 107 33.66 10.64 10.35
CA SER A 107 35.01 10.93 10.82
C SER A 107 35.95 10.25 9.85
#